data_AF-T0ATQ1-F1
#
_entry.id   AF-T0ATQ1-F1
#
_cell.length_a   1.000
_cell.length_b   1.000
_cell.length_c   1.000
_cell.angle_alpha   90.00
_cell.angle_beta   90.00
_cell.angle_gamma   90.00
#
_symmetry.space_group_name_H-M   'P 1'
#
loop_
_entity.id
_entity.type
_entity.pdbx_description
1 polymer ?
#
loop_
_entity_poly.entity_id
_entity_poly.type
_entity_poly.pdbx_seq_one_letter_code
_entity_poly.pdbx_strand_id
1 'polypeptide(L)' 'MTLLEPAIIQSILAGQQPKCMSLLWFQRNPLPTDWVAQREVVARFDA' A
#
# COMPACT_ATOMS: atom_id res chain seq x y z
N MET A 1 -12.55 -7.56 6.16
CA MET A 1 -11.11 -7.76 6.46
C MET A 1 -10.33 -7.33 5.25
N THR A 2 -9.78 -6.12 5.26
CA THR A 2 -9.03 -5.57 4.12
C THR A 2 -7.64 -6.19 4.11
N LEU A 3 -7.44 -7.24 3.30
CA LEU A 3 -6.12 -7.83 3.09
C LEU A 3 -5.31 -6.85 2.24
N LEU A 4 -4.43 -6.11 2.92
CA LEU A 4 -3.28 -5.49 2.28
C LEU A 4 -2.38 -6.61 1.74
N GLU A 5 -1.80 -6.40 0.56
CA GLU A 5 -0.85 -7.36 0.01
C GLU A 5 0.32 -7.61 0.99
N PRO A 6 0.69 -8.87 1.25
CA PRO A 6 1.76 -9.21 2.19
C PRO A 6 3.13 -8.59 1.86
N ALA A 7 3.43 -8.26 0.59
CA ALA A 7 4.68 -7.56 0.26
C ALA A 7 4.67 -6.10 0.74
N ILE A 8 3.53 -5.41 0.65
CA ILE A 8 3.37 -4.03 1.15
C ILE A 8 3.53 -4.01 2.68
N ILE A 9 2.90 -4.97 3.37
CA ILE A 9 3.06 -5.11 4.82
C ILE A 9 4.52 -5.41 5.18
N GLN A 10 5.19 -6.31 4.46
CA GLN A 10 6.62 -6.58 4.70
C GLN A 10 7.49 -5.34 4.49
N SER A 11 7.26 -4.55 3.45
CA SER A 11 8.02 -3.30 3.24
C SER A 11 7.78 -2.29 4.36
N ILE A 12 6.54 -2.15 4.85
CA ILE A 12 6.21 -1.29 6.00
C ILE A 12 6.93 -1.80 7.27
N LEU A 13 6.87 -3.10 7.54
CA LEU A 13 7.53 -3.73 8.70
C LEU A 13 9.06 -3.63 8.61
N ALA A 14 9.62 -3.63 7.40
CA ALA A 14 11.04 -3.45 7.14
C ALA A 14 11.49 -1.97 7.20
N GLY A 15 10.58 -1.03 7.47
CA GLY A 15 10.87 0.41 7.51
C GLY A 15 10.99 1.06 6.13
N GLN A 16 10.71 0.33 5.06
CA GLN A 16 10.58 0.85 3.70
C GLN A 16 9.13 1.23 3.40
N GLN A 17 8.56 2.11 4.23
CA GLN A 17 7.25 2.66 3.94
C GLN A 17 7.35 3.57 2.69
N PRO A 18 6.47 3.42 1.68
CA PRO A 18 6.41 4.34 0.56
C PRO A 18 6.20 5.76 1.09
N LYS A 19 7.06 6.70 0.71
CA LYS A 19 7.09 8.07 1.27
C LYS A 19 5.77 8.83 1.16
N CYS A 20 4.85 8.38 0.30
CA CYS A 20 3.57 9.00 0.03
C CYS A 20 2.35 8.29 0.68
N MET A 21 2.53 7.13 1.32
CA MET A 21 1.43 6.36 1.92
C MET A 21 1.50 6.35 3.45
N SER A 22 1.08 7.45 4.06
CA SER A 22 0.82 7.49 5.50
C SER A 22 -0.40 6.63 5.86
N LEU A 23 -0.51 6.21 7.13
CA LEU A 23 -1.69 5.47 7.62
C LEU A 23 -3.01 6.23 7.36
N LEU A 24 -2.94 7.57 7.40
CA LEU A 24 -4.06 8.46 7.09
C LEU A 24 -4.45 8.41 5.61
N TRP A 25 -3.50 8.20 4.69
CA TRP A 25 -3.79 8.01 3.27
C TRP A 25 -4.59 6.73 3.04
N PHE A 26 -4.23 5.61 3.70
CA PHE A 26 -4.99 4.35 3.63
C PHE A 26 -6.41 4.48 4.19
N GLN A 27 -6.59 5.29 5.24
CA GLN A 27 -7.91 5.56 5.79
C GLN A 27 -8.79 6.41 4.86
N ARG A 28 -8.18 7.30 4.06
CA ARG A 28 -8.89 8.23 3.16
C ARG A 28 -9.06 7.69 1.74
N ASN A 29 -8.25 6.72 1.33
CA ASN A 29 -8.26 6.12 0.00
C ASN A 29 -8.48 4.61 0.15
N PRO A 30 -9.73 4.12 0.05
CA PRO A 30 -10.00 2.70 0.10
C PRO A 30 -9.27 2.02 -1.05
N LEU A 31 -8.37 1.10 -0.71
CA LEU A 31 -7.64 0.34 -1.72
C LEU A 31 -8.56 -0.69 -2.39
N PRO A 32 -8.33 -0.98 -3.68
CA PRO A 32 -8.97 -2.10 -4.34
C PRO A 32 -8.73 -3.39 -3.55
N THR A 33 -9.73 -4.27 -3.49
CA THR A 33 -9.55 -5.63 -2.93
C THR A 33 -8.64 -6.49 -3.81
N ASP A 34 -8.52 -6.13 -5.09
CA ASP A 34 -7.64 -6.78 -6.05
C ASP A 34 -6.17 -6.41 -5.79
N TRP A 35 -5.33 -7.43 -5.59
CA TRP A 35 -3.91 -7.23 -5.26
C TRP A 35 -3.10 -6.68 -6.43
N VAL A 36 -3.45 -6.99 -7.68
CA VAL A 36 -2.76 -6.44 -8.85
C VAL A 36 -3.03 -4.94 -8.96
N ALA A 37 -4.29 -4.54 -8.75
CA ALA A 37 -4.66 -3.13 -8.71
C ALA A 37 -4.02 -2.40 -7.51
N GLN A 38 -3.85 -3.04 -6.35
CA GLN A 38 -3.08 -2.47 -5.23
C GLN A 38 -1.62 -2.22 -5.63
N ARG A 39 -0.98 -3.17 -6.30
CA ARG A 39 0.41 -3.02 -6.76
C ARG A 39 0.59 -1.85 -7.71
N GLU A 40 -0.30 -1.68 -8.68
CA GLU A 40 -0.21 -0.55 -9.62
C GLU A 40 -0.33 0.81 -8.91
N VAL A 41 -1.19 0.90 -7.90
CA VAL A 41 -1.33 2.11 -7.09
C VAL A 41 -0.05 2.38 -6.29
N VAL A 42 0.52 1.36 -5.64
CA VAL A 42 1.76 1.50 -4.87
C VAL A 42 2.95 1.81 -5.78
N ALA A 43 3.06 1.15 -6.94
CA ALA A 43 4.12 1.38 -7.91
C ALA A 43 4.11 2.82 -8.47
N ARG A 44 2.93 3.43 -8.60
CA ARG A 44 2.79 4.86 -8.97
C ARG A 44 3.39 5.82 -7.95
N PHE A 45 3.58 5.41 -6.70
CA PHE A 45 4.19 6.24 -5.65
C PHE A 45 5.69 6.01 -5.47
N ASP A 46 6.25 4.96 -6.08
CA ASP A 46 7.68 4.62 -6.00
C ASP A 46 8.52 5.23 -7.15
N ALA A 47 7.86 5.77 -8.19
CA ALA A 47 8.48 6.52 -9.29
C ALA A 47 8.87 7.95 -8.87
#